data_AF-A0A7W4USZ3-F1
#
_entry.id   AF-A0A7W4USZ3-F1
#
_cell.length_a   1.000
_cell.length_b   1.000
_cell.length_c   1.000
_cell.angle_alpha   90.00
_cell.angle_beta   90.00
_cell.angle_gamma   90.00
#
_symmetry.space_group_name_H-M   'P 1'
#
loop_
_entity.id
_entity.type
_entity.pdbx_description
1 polymer ?
#
loop_
_entity_poly.entity_id
_entity_poly.type
_entity_poly.pdbx_seq_one_letter_code
_entity_poly.pdbx_strand_id
1 'polypeptide(L)'
;MQYRITSPQGKVTYVVVGYVVALTAAVVGALAASPVVGVVVYSVVVVLLVWCGTRLFRGEGEDPNGTRPMWRMTARPTAGFVLAILLILQAASTAINAASAQRLAPLYIVAVVLSLGLAAAYLNSSLRLRRTT
;
A
#
# COMPACT_ATOMS: atom_id res chain seq x y z
N MET A 1 -2.57 0.06 25.87
CA MET A 1 -1.65 -0.79 25.08
C MET A 1 -1.95 -0.58 23.60
N GLN A 2 -1.05 0.05 22.84
CA GLN A 2 -1.25 0.19 21.39
C GLN A 2 -0.77 -1.10 20.73
N TYR A 3 -1.64 -1.81 20.00
CA TYR A 3 -1.24 -3.00 19.24
C TYR A 3 -0.21 -2.61 18.16
N ARG A 4 0.96 -3.27 18.17
CA ARG A 4 2.08 -3.03 17.25
C ARG A 4 2.62 -4.34 16.72
N ILE A 5 3.04 -4.35 15.46
CA ILE A 5 3.59 -5.53 14.79
C ILE A 5 5.09 -5.33 14.58
N THR A 6 5.89 -6.04 15.36
CA THR A 6 7.36 -5.97 15.34
C THR A 6 7.97 -7.13 14.56
N SER A 7 7.39 -8.33 14.67
CA SER A 7 7.91 -9.54 14.04
C SER A 7 7.84 -9.47 12.50
N PRO A 8 8.87 -9.98 11.77
CA PRO A 8 8.82 -10.06 10.31
C PRO A 8 7.64 -10.88 9.80
N GLN A 9 7.38 -12.04 10.43
CA GLN A 9 6.26 -12.91 10.09
C GLN A 9 4.92 -12.18 10.22
N GLY A 10 4.69 -11.45 11.33
CA GLY A 10 3.44 -10.70 11.52
C GLY A 10 3.22 -9.62 10.45
N LYS A 11 4.29 -8.97 9.99
CA LYS A 11 4.21 -7.99 8.89
C LYS A 11 3.84 -8.64 7.57
N VAL A 12 4.47 -9.78 7.25
CA VAL A 12 4.16 -10.55 6.04
C VAL A 12 2.72 -11.04 6.08
N THR A 13 2.29 -11.66 7.19
CA THR A 13 0.90 -12.12 7.36
C THR A 13 -0.09 -10.98 7.21
N TYR A 14 0.16 -9.82 7.82
CA TYR A 14 -0.69 -8.64 7.66
C TYR A 14 -0.84 -8.21 6.21
N VAL A 15 0.27 -8.12 5.46
CA VAL A 15 0.25 -7.70 4.05
C VAL A 15 -0.48 -8.74 3.21
N VAL A 16 -0.15 -10.02 3.34
CA VAL A 16 -0.75 -11.10 2.53
C VAL A 16 -2.24 -11.21 2.80
N VAL A 17 -2.65 -11.33 4.06
CA VAL A 17 -4.07 -11.42 4.43
C VAL A 17 -4.82 -10.16 4.01
N GLY A 18 -4.20 -9.00 4.19
CA GLY A 18 -4.76 -7.72 3.77
C GLY A 18 -5.05 -7.63 2.27
N TYR A 19 -4.11 -8.09 1.44
CA TYR A 19 -4.32 -8.14 -0.01
C TYR A 19 -5.36 -9.19 -0.42
N VAL A 20 -5.40 -10.35 0.24
CA VAL A 20 -6.46 -11.34 0.03
C VAL A 20 -7.82 -10.72 0.33
N VAL A 21 -7.97 -10.06 1.47
CA VAL A 21 -9.22 -9.35 1.84
C VAL A 21 -9.56 -8.27 0.82
N ALA A 22 -8.58 -7.48 0.36
CA ALA A 22 -8.80 -6.45 -0.66
C ALA A 22 -9.32 -7.05 -1.97
N LEU A 23 -8.70 -8.13 -2.44
CA LEU A 23 -9.12 -8.84 -3.65
C LEU A 23 -10.51 -9.47 -3.50
N THR A 24 -10.76 -10.16 -2.39
CA THR A 24 -12.07 -10.77 -2.13
C THR A 24 -13.16 -9.71 -2.06
N ALA A 25 -12.95 -8.60 -1.34
CA ALA A 25 -13.91 -7.50 -1.25
C ALA A 25 -14.15 -6.83 -2.62
N ALA A 26 -13.09 -6.69 -3.44
CA ALA A 26 -13.21 -6.16 -4.78
C ALA A 26 -14.03 -7.05 -5.70
N VAL A 27 -13.78 -8.37 -5.68
CA VAL A 27 -14.54 -9.35 -6.47
C VAL A 27 -16.00 -9.37 -6.03
N VAL A 28 -16.27 -9.40 -4.72
CA VAL A 28 -17.64 -9.35 -4.19
C VAL A 28 -18.33 -8.05 -4.61
N GLY A 29 -17.68 -6.90 -4.47
CA GLY A 29 -18.24 -5.61 -4.90
C GLY A 29 -18.49 -5.54 -6.42
N ALA A 30 -17.61 -6.15 -7.22
CA ALA A 30 -17.77 -6.24 -8.67
C ALA A 30 -18.98 -7.08 -9.07
N LEU A 31 -19.15 -8.25 -8.44
CA LEU A 31 -20.24 -9.18 -8.72
C LEU A 31 -21.59 -8.71 -8.16
N ALA A 32 -21.59 -8.06 -6.99
CA ALA A 32 -22.81 -7.63 -6.32
C ALA A 32 -23.39 -6.32 -6.89
N ALA A 33 -22.56 -5.46 -7.49
CA ALA A 33 -22.99 -4.14 -7.95
C ALA A 33 -22.48 -3.80 -9.35
N SER A 34 -21.17 -3.59 -9.52
CA SER A 34 -20.57 -3.30 -10.83
C SER A 34 -19.05 -3.37 -10.77
N PRO A 35 -18.35 -3.56 -11.91
CA PRO A 35 -16.89 -3.53 -11.97
C PRO A 35 -16.29 -2.25 -11.38
N VAL A 36 -16.97 -1.12 -11.53
CA VAL A 36 -16.57 0.17 -10.92
C VAL A 36 -16.48 0.05 -9.41
N VAL A 37 -17.51 -0.50 -8.77
CA VAL A 37 -17.54 -0.68 -7.31
C VAL A 37 -16.40 -1.58 -6.85
N GLY A 38 -16.12 -2.66 -7.59
CA GLY A 38 -15.00 -3.54 -7.28
C GLY A 38 -13.65 -2.81 -7.28
N VAL A 39 -13.38 -1.99 -8.30
CA VAL A 39 -12.15 -1.18 -8.38
C VAL A 39 -12.05 -0.17 -7.23
N VAL A 40 -13.14 0.54 -6.93
CA VAL A 40 -13.17 1.52 -5.83
C VAL A 40 -12.90 0.84 -4.49
N VAL A 41 -13.60 -0.27 -4.21
CA VAL A 41 -13.42 -1.04 -2.98
C VAL A 41 -11.98 -1.52 -2.85
N TYR A 42 -11.40 -2.08 -3.92
CA TYR A 42 -9.99 -2.49 -3.92
C TYR A 42 -9.05 -1.33 -3.57
N SER A 43 -9.18 -0.20 -4.26
CA SER A 43 -8.32 0.97 -4.04
C SER A 43 -8.42 1.50 -2.62
N VAL A 44 -9.63 1.61 -2.07
CA VAL A 44 -9.86 2.07 -0.70
C VAL A 44 -9.22 1.11 0.31
N VAL A 45 -9.44 -0.20 0.16
CA VAL A 45 -8.88 -1.20 1.09
C VAL A 45 -7.36 -1.21 1.03
N VAL A 46 -6.74 -1.11 -0.16
CA VAL A 46 -5.27 -1.05 -0.28
C VAL A 46 -4.70 0.22 0.37
N VAL A 47 -5.33 1.38 0.17
CA VAL A 47 -4.89 2.63 0.81
C VAL A 47 -4.97 2.51 2.33
N LEU A 48 -6.08 1.97 2.86
CA LEU A 48 -6.24 1.73 4.30
C LEU A 48 -5.22 0.71 4.81
N LEU A 49 -4.98 -0.37 4.08
CA LEU A 49 -4.00 -1.40 4.41
C LEU A 49 -2.61 -0.80 4.57
N VAL A 50 -2.19 0.00 3.58
CA VAL A 50 -0.89 0.68 3.57
C VAL A 50 -0.81 1.70 4.70
N TRP A 51 -1.83 2.55 4.85
CA TRP A 51 -1.87 3.54 5.93
C TRP A 51 -1.75 2.88 7.30
N CYS A 52 -2.59 1.89 7.60
CA CYS A 52 -2.53 1.14 8.85
C CYS A 52 -1.18 0.43 9.02
N GLY A 53 -0.64 -0.19 7.98
CA GLY A 53 0.67 -0.84 8.02
C GLY A 53 1.80 0.12 8.41
N THR A 54 1.83 1.32 7.81
CA THR A 54 2.85 2.34 8.11
C THR A 54 2.80 2.85 9.56
N ARG A 55 1.64 2.72 10.22
CA ARG A 55 1.41 3.15 11.61
C ARG A 55 1.62 2.02 12.62
N LEU A 56 1.24 0.79 12.27
CA LEU A 56 1.29 -0.39 13.14
C LEU A 56 2.67 -1.06 13.15
N PHE A 57 3.40 -1.01 12.03
CA PHE A 57 4.69 -1.68 11.91
C PHE A 57 5.80 -0.92 12.64
N ARG A 58 6.66 -1.66 13.33
CA ARG A 58 7.85 -1.14 14.01
C ARG A 58 9.08 -1.94 13.67
N GLY A 59 10.20 -1.24 13.42
CA GLY A 59 11.48 -1.86 13.12
C GLY A 59 12.21 -2.35 14.37
N GLU A 60 13.25 -3.15 14.17
CA GLU A 60 14.20 -3.50 15.23
C GLU A 60 14.87 -2.24 15.77
N GLY A 61 14.85 -2.04 17.09
CA GLY A 61 15.41 -0.87 17.75
C GLY A 61 14.57 0.40 17.68
N GLU A 62 13.41 0.40 17.01
CA GLU A 62 12.44 1.51 17.14
C GLU A 62 11.64 1.34 18.43
N ASP A 63 11.44 2.44 19.18
CA ASP A 63 10.49 2.47 20.30
C ASP A 63 9.08 2.10 19.80
N PRO A 64 8.48 1.00 20.30
CA PRO A 64 7.13 0.59 19.90
C PRO A 64 6.06 1.65 20.17
N ASN A 65 6.24 2.45 21.22
CA ASN A 65 5.31 3.49 21.67
C ASN A 65 5.68 4.89 21.15
N GLY A 66 6.84 5.03 20.52
CA GLY A 66 7.31 6.30 19.96
C GLY A 66 6.41 6.83 18.85
N THR A 67 6.19 8.15 18.84
CA THR A 67 5.50 8.84 17.76
C THR A 67 6.37 8.88 16.50
N ARG A 68 5.87 8.31 15.41
CA ARG A 68 6.58 8.30 14.14
C ARG A 68 6.19 9.50 13.29
N PRO A 69 7.15 10.25 12.72
CA PRO A 69 6.85 11.33 11.79
C PRO A 69 5.98 10.86 10.63
N MET A 70 5.04 11.70 10.18
CA MET A 70 4.08 11.32 9.12
C MET A 70 4.76 10.95 7.79
N TRP A 71 5.96 11.48 7.53
CA TRP A 71 6.75 11.17 6.33
C TRP A 71 7.43 9.79 6.36
N ARG A 72 7.61 9.18 7.54
CA ARG A 72 8.39 7.95 7.71
C ARG A 72 7.49 6.72 7.56
N MET A 73 7.48 6.15 6.36
CA MET A 73 6.65 4.99 6.01
C MET A 73 7.27 3.67 6.48
N THR A 74 8.60 3.54 6.48
CA THR A 74 9.33 2.32 6.89
C THR A 74 10.43 2.59 7.90
N ALA A 75 10.90 1.53 8.57
CA ALA A 75 11.97 1.64 9.57
C ALA A 75 13.34 1.65 8.91
N ARG A 76 13.52 0.81 7.88
CA ARG A 76 14.73 0.68 7.09
C ARG A 76 14.51 1.25 5.67
N PRO A 77 15.54 1.89 5.08
CA PRO A 77 15.45 2.40 3.71
C PRO A 77 15.19 1.31 2.67
N THR A 78 15.84 0.15 2.81
CA THR A 78 15.74 -0.98 1.86
C THR A 78 14.29 -1.45 1.67
N ALA A 79 13.56 -1.62 2.77
CA ALA A 79 12.15 -2.00 2.74
C ALA A 79 11.29 -0.99 1.97
N GLY A 80 11.54 0.33 2.14
CA GLY A 80 10.78 1.35 1.41
C GLY A 80 11.10 1.38 -0.09
N PHE A 81 12.34 1.09 -0.51
CA PHE A 81 12.64 0.95 -1.94
C PHE A 81 11.92 -0.26 -2.56
N VAL A 82 11.94 -1.41 -1.87
CA VAL A 82 11.24 -2.61 -2.35
C VAL A 82 9.75 -2.35 -2.49
N LEU A 83 9.12 -1.72 -1.49
CA LEU A 83 7.69 -1.37 -1.55
C LEU A 83 7.38 -0.35 -2.64
N ALA A 84 8.25 0.64 -2.86
CA ALA A 84 8.10 1.58 -3.96
C ALA A 84 8.14 0.88 -5.33
N ILE A 85 9.08 -0.05 -5.52
CA ILE A 85 9.18 -0.85 -6.76
C ILE A 85 7.90 -1.68 -6.96
N LEU A 86 7.43 -2.38 -5.93
CA LEU A 86 6.21 -3.18 -6.02
C LEU A 86 4.98 -2.33 -6.37
N LEU A 87 4.86 -1.15 -5.78
CA LEU A 87 3.77 -0.22 -6.08
C LEU A 87 3.86 0.37 -7.50
N ILE A 88 5.06 0.62 -8.01
CA ILE A 88 5.28 1.02 -9.40
C ILE A 88 4.87 -0.11 -10.35
N LEU A 89 5.26 -1.36 -10.06
CA LEU A 89 4.86 -2.52 -10.87
C LEU A 89 3.34 -2.71 -10.84
N GLN A 90 2.70 -2.54 -9.69
CA GLN A 90 1.25 -2.56 -9.55
C GLN A 90 0.60 -1.45 -10.38
N ALA A 91 1.15 -0.23 -10.36
CA ALA A 91 0.67 0.89 -11.16
C ALA A 91 0.80 0.60 -12.67
N ALA A 92 1.94 0.06 -13.11
CA ALA A 92 2.16 -0.31 -14.50
C ALA A 92 1.17 -1.39 -14.97
N SER A 93 0.97 -2.45 -14.18
CA SER A 93 -0.03 -3.48 -14.45
C SER A 93 -1.44 -2.89 -14.55
N THR A 94 -1.79 -2.00 -13.61
CA THR A 94 -3.10 -1.32 -13.60
C THR A 94 -3.30 -0.45 -14.84
N ALA A 95 -2.26 0.27 -15.30
CA ALA A 95 -2.29 1.10 -16.49
C ALA A 95 -2.46 0.28 -17.78
N ILE A 96 -1.79 -0.88 -17.88
CA ILE A 96 -1.95 -1.80 -19.02
C ILE A 96 -3.41 -2.30 -19.09
N ASN A 97 -4.00 -2.66 -17.95
CA ASN A 97 -5.40 -3.07 -17.88
C ASN A 97 -6.36 -1.92 -18.23
N ALA A 98 -6.02 -0.68 -17.85
CA ALA A 98 -6.80 0.51 -18.18
C ALA A 98 -6.96 0.70 -19.69
N ALA A 99 -5.88 0.50 -20.45
CA ALA A 99 -5.87 0.64 -21.90
C ALA A 99 -6.86 -0.31 -22.59
N SER A 100 -7.08 -1.49 -22.00
CA SER A 100 -8.02 -2.50 -22.49
C SER A 100 -9.47 -2.25 -22.09
N ALA A 101 -9.73 -1.42 -21.07
CA ALA A 101 -11.04 -1.31 -20.40
C ALA A 101 -11.90 -0.11 -20.85
N GLN A 102 -11.48 0.64 -21.89
CA GLN A 102 -12.09 1.84 -22.52
C GLN A 102 -13.11 2.66 -21.69
N ARG A 103 -14.28 2.13 -21.34
CA ARG A 103 -15.28 2.80 -20.47
C ARG A 103 -14.82 3.05 -19.03
N LEU A 104 -13.93 2.23 -18.48
CA LEU A 104 -13.48 2.35 -17.09
C LEU A 104 -12.18 3.15 -16.93
N ALA A 105 -11.59 3.64 -18.03
CA ALA A 105 -10.27 4.26 -18.04
C ALA A 105 -10.05 5.36 -16.97
N PRO A 106 -11.01 6.28 -16.69
CA PRO A 106 -10.82 7.30 -15.66
C PRO A 106 -10.57 6.73 -14.26
N LEU A 107 -11.26 5.64 -13.89
CA LEU A 107 -11.10 4.97 -12.59
C LEU A 107 -9.74 4.29 -12.46
N TYR A 108 -9.30 3.63 -13.52
CA TYR A 108 -7.96 3.02 -13.54
C TYR A 108 -6.86 4.08 -13.45
N ILE A 109 -7.04 5.25 -14.08
CA ILE A 109 -6.10 6.37 -13.96
C ILE A 109 -5.98 6.80 -12.49
N VAL A 110 -7.10 6.93 -11.77
CA VAL A 110 -7.08 7.25 -10.33
C VAL A 110 -6.32 6.18 -9.54
N ALA A 111 -6.56 4.90 -9.79
CA ALA A 111 -5.85 3.81 -9.11
C ALA A 111 -4.34 3.81 -9.40
N VAL A 112 -3.93 4.16 -10.63
CA VAL A 112 -2.53 4.34 -11.04
C VAL A 112 -1.90 5.50 -10.27
N VAL A 113 -2.56 6.66 -10.26
CA VAL A 113 -2.08 7.85 -9.56
C VAL A 113 -1.92 7.59 -8.06
N LEU A 114 -2.88 6.91 -7.43
CA LEU A 114 -2.79 6.52 -6.02
C LEU A 114 -1.61 5.59 -5.76
N SER A 115 -1.42 4.56 -6.59
CA SER A 115 -0.30 3.61 -6.45
C SER A 115 1.05 4.31 -6.61
N LEU A 116 1.18 5.21 -7.58
CA LEU A 116 2.39 6.01 -7.78
C LEU A 116 2.62 7.02 -6.65
N GLY A 117 1.55 7.63 -6.11
CA GLY A 117 1.62 8.53 -4.96
C GLY A 117 2.14 7.81 -3.71
N LEU A 118 1.66 6.59 -3.46
CA LEU A 118 2.18 5.74 -2.39
C LEU A 118 3.64 5.36 -2.65
N ALA A 119 4.00 4.98 -3.88
CA ALA A 119 5.38 4.66 -4.24
C ALA A 119 6.32 5.85 -3.99
N ALA A 120 5.91 7.05 -4.38
CA ALA A 120 6.66 8.29 -4.15
C ALA A 120 6.80 8.59 -2.65
N ALA A 121 5.77 8.34 -1.84
CA ALA A 121 5.84 8.49 -0.39
C ALA A 121 6.84 7.51 0.25
N TYR A 122 6.84 6.24 -0.18
CA TYR A 122 7.83 5.25 0.24
C TYR A 122 9.26 5.61 -0.19
N LEU A 123 9.42 6.10 -1.42
CA LEU A 123 10.72 6.54 -1.94
C LEU A 123 11.25 7.75 -1.17
N ASN A 124 10.43 8.78 -0.94
CA ASN A 124 10.79 9.94 -0.13
C ASN A 124 11.16 9.54 1.31
N SER A 125 10.40 8.63 1.92
CA SER A 125 10.73 8.05 3.23
C SER A 125 12.11 7.40 3.20
N SER A 126 12.39 6.54 2.22
CA SER A 126 13.68 5.84 2.10
C SER A 126 14.85 6.76 1.84
N LEU A 127 14.68 7.78 1.00
CA LEU A 127 15.71 8.77 0.71
C LEU A 127 16.07 9.59 1.96
N ARG A 128 15.07 10.00 2.75
CA ARG A 128 15.30 10.69 4.02
C ARG A 128 16.02 9.81 5.01
N LEU A 129 15.60 8.55 5.15
CA LEU A 129 16.26 7.60 6.06
C LEU A 129 17.72 7.35 5.67
N ARG A 130 18.03 7.20 4.38
CA ARG A 130 19.43 7.05 3.92
C ARG A 130 20.32 8.23 4.25
N ARG A 131 19.77 9.44 4.39
CA ARG A 131 20.55 10.63 4.76
C ARG A 131 20.77 10.75 6.26
N THR A 132 19.94 10.07 7.06
CA THR A 132 19.97 10.14 8.53
C THR A 132 20.52 8.88 9.20
N THR A 133 20.89 7.87 8.42
CA THR A 133 21.50 6.61 8.88
C THR A 133 22.95 6.59 8.44
#